data_AF-A0A1H0KCJ8-F1
#
_entry.id   AF-A0A1H0KCJ8-F1
#
_cell.length_a   1.000
_cell.length_b   1.000
_cell.length_c   1.000
_cell.angle_alpha   90.00
_cell.angle_beta   90.00
_cell.angle_gamma   90.00
#
_symmetry.space_group_name_H-M   'P 1'
#
loop_
_entity.id
_entity.type
_entity.pdbx_description
1 polymer ?
#
loop_
_entity_poly.entity_id
_entity_poly.type
_entity_poly.pdbx_seq_one_letter_code
_entity_poly.pdbx_strand_id
1 'polypeptide(L)'
;MKYILLFTCLIPCLAFNKAHFIDITDDFTIDRFEAVKNFILKHGNTQTYRNFDNNNPHYKIDNTDIYLNAETGQKNMNNNPDLSDFNEITIHSSSGRYYTIRIVRVGDHRKRNISIPGKMKENRVYLINDYGSVSAAIKKDVLNYLLKIEAKLSVH
;
A
#
# COMPACT_ATOMS: atom_id res chain seq x y z
N MET A 1 -4.16 -53.51 -38.50
CA MET A 1 -3.96 -53.15 -37.08
C MET A 1 -4.01 -51.63 -36.96
N LYS A 2 -4.99 -51.10 -36.22
CA LYS A 2 -5.23 -49.66 -36.01
C LYS A 2 -4.43 -49.21 -34.78
N TYR A 3 -3.56 -48.22 -34.92
CA TYR A 3 -2.98 -47.51 -33.77
C TYR A 3 -3.62 -46.11 -33.70
N ILE A 4 -4.37 -45.87 -32.63
CA ILE A 4 -4.96 -44.58 -32.30
C ILE A 4 -3.92 -43.82 -31.46
N LEU A 5 -3.40 -42.71 -32.00
CA LEU A 5 -2.60 -41.76 -31.23
C LEU A 5 -3.53 -40.95 -30.32
N LEU A 6 -3.46 -41.20 -29.02
CA LEU A 6 -4.05 -40.35 -27.99
C LEU A 6 -3.12 -39.17 -27.72
N PHE A 7 -3.44 -38.01 -28.30
CA PHE A 7 -2.85 -36.73 -27.89
C PHE A 7 -3.53 -36.29 -26.59
N THR A 8 -2.92 -36.61 -25.44
CA THR A 8 -3.29 -36.00 -24.18
C THR A 8 -2.74 -34.58 -24.14
N CYS A 9 -3.62 -33.61 -24.38
CA CYS A 9 -3.31 -32.20 -24.18
C CYS A 9 -3.17 -31.95 -22.67
N LEU A 10 -1.95 -32.11 -22.15
CA LEU A 10 -1.56 -31.60 -20.83
C LEU A 10 -1.52 -30.08 -20.95
N ILE A 11 -2.66 -29.41 -20.77
CA ILE A 11 -2.68 -27.98 -20.49
C ILE A 11 -2.21 -27.84 -19.05
N PRO A 12 -1.00 -27.31 -18.77
CA PRO A 12 -0.68 -26.90 -17.41
C PRO A 12 -1.70 -25.82 -17.03
N CYS A 13 -2.54 -26.12 -16.04
CA CYS A 13 -3.33 -25.12 -15.35
C CYS A 13 -2.34 -24.14 -14.71
N LEU A 14 -1.97 -23.09 -15.45
CA LEU A 14 -1.31 -21.92 -14.90
C LEU A 14 -2.34 -21.28 -13.97
N ALA A 15 -2.34 -21.71 -12.71
CA ALA A 15 -2.98 -20.99 -11.64
C ALA A 15 -2.36 -19.59 -11.63
N PHE A 16 -3.04 -18.63 -12.26
CA PHE A 16 -2.66 -17.23 -12.24
C PHE A 16 -2.81 -16.77 -10.80
N ASN A 17 -1.73 -16.87 -10.04
CA ASN A 17 -1.67 -16.42 -8.66
C ASN A 17 -1.83 -14.90 -8.71
N LYS A 18 -3.06 -14.43 -8.54
CA LYS A 18 -3.44 -13.02 -8.65
C LYS A 18 -2.62 -12.26 -7.61
N ALA A 19 -1.71 -11.41 -8.08
CA ALA A 19 -0.94 -10.59 -7.16
C ALA A 19 -1.90 -9.68 -6.38
N HIS A 20 -1.83 -9.76 -5.05
CA HIS A 20 -2.55 -8.88 -4.13
C HIS A 20 -2.01 -7.45 -4.15
N PHE A 21 -0.99 -7.18 -4.98
CA PHE A 21 -0.40 -5.88 -5.13
C PHE A 21 0.02 -5.63 -6.59
N ILE A 22 0.18 -4.36 -6.93
CA ILE A 22 0.77 -3.90 -8.19
C ILE A 22 1.79 -2.80 -7.92
N ASP A 23 2.84 -2.73 -8.75
CA ASP A 23 3.78 -1.61 -8.76
C ASP A 23 3.07 -0.38 -9.36
N ILE A 24 3.10 0.74 -8.63
CA ILE A 24 2.54 2.02 -9.07
C ILE A 24 3.59 3.13 -9.06
N THR A 25 4.88 2.79 -8.99
CA THR A 25 5.98 3.76 -8.82
C THR A 25 5.98 4.85 -9.90
N ASP A 26 5.63 4.48 -11.13
CA ASP A 26 5.59 5.41 -12.26
C ASP A 26 4.39 6.37 -12.19
N ASP A 27 3.29 5.95 -11.55
CA ASP A 27 2.08 6.77 -11.36
C ASP A 27 2.10 7.57 -10.06
N PHE A 28 2.81 7.08 -9.04
CA PHE A 28 2.97 7.68 -7.72
C PHE A 28 4.37 7.37 -7.20
N THR A 29 5.26 8.35 -7.37
CA THR A 29 6.70 8.21 -7.12
C THR A 29 7.02 8.16 -5.63
N ILE A 30 8.25 7.76 -5.33
CA ILE A 30 8.79 7.79 -3.96
C ILE A 30 8.72 9.20 -3.38
N ASP A 31 9.15 10.22 -4.13
CA ASP A 31 9.12 11.61 -3.64
C ASP A 31 7.71 12.08 -3.31
N ARG A 32 6.72 11.65 -4.10
CA ARG A 32 5.30 11.96 -3.84
C ARG A 32 4.78 11.22 -2.61
N PHE A 33 5.16 9.95 -2.42
CA PHE A 33 4.88 9.21 -1.18
C PHE A 33 5.45 9.95 0.04
N GLU A 34 6.72 10.36 -0.01
CA GLU A 34 7.38 11.06 1.09
C GLU A 34 6.76 12.44 1.35
N ALA A 35 6.36 13.16 0.30
CA ALA A 35 5.68 14.45 0.43
C ALA A 35 4.34 14.30 1.17
N VAL A 36 3.52 13.31 0.79
CA VAL A 36 2.25 13.00 1.48
C VAL A 36 2.51 12.61 2.93
N LYS A 37 3.48 11.72 3.19
CA LYS A 37 3.86 11.29 4.54
C LYS A 37 4.23 12.48 5.42
N ASN A 38 5.16 13.32 4.96
CA ASN A 38 5.65 14.47 5.72
C ASN A 38 4.54 15.49 5.98
N PHE A 39 3.63 15.68 5.03
CA PHE A 39 2.47 16.54 5.23
C PHE A 39 1.56 16.03 6.35
N ILE A 40 1.23 14.73 6.35
CA ILE A 40 0.40 14.14 7.41
C ILE A 40 1.09 14.25 8.77
N LEU A 41 2.40 14.00 8.85
CA LEU A 41 3.15 14.15 10.10
C LEU A 41 3.17 15.59 10.62
N LYS A 42 3.18 16.59 9.73
CA LYS A 42 3.25 18.01 10.08
C LYS A 42 1.89 18.64 10.38
N HIS A 43 0.85 18.23 9.65
CA HIS A 43 -0.46 18.89 9.64
C HIS A 43 -1.62 18.00 10.11
N GLY A 44 -1.34 16.73 10.34
CA GLY A 44 -2.30 15.75 10.84
C GLY A 44 -2.50 15.80 12.35
N ASN A 45 -3.33 14.87 12.80
CA ASN A 45 -3.51 14.51 14.19
C ASN A 45 -3.27 13.00 14.34
N THR A 46 -3.59 12.42 15.49
CA THR A 46 -3.48 10.98 15.71
C THR A 46 -4.87 10.36 15.83
N GLN A 47 -5.08 9.20 15.19
CA GLN A 47 -6.33 8.45 15.30
C GLN A 47 -6.06 6.95 15.25
N THR A 48 -6.86 6.16 15.97
CA THR A 48 -6.79 4.69 15.93
C THR A 48 -7.84 4.17 14.95
N TYR A 49 -7.46 3.26 14.04
CA TYR A 49 -8.41 2.63 13.11
C TYR A 49 -8.24 1.10 12.97
N ARG A 50 -7.14 0.53 13.47
CA ARG A 50 -6.91 -0.92 13.51
C ARG A 50 -6.93 -1.39 14.95
N ASN A 51 -7.11 -2.70 15.14
CA ASN A 51 -7.20 -3.30 16.47
C ASN A 51 -5.85 -3.62 17.12
N PHE A 52 -4.73 -3.49 16.39
CA PHE A 52 -3.41 -3.94 16.86
C PHE A 52 -2.40 -2.82 17.07
N ASP A 53 -2.74 -1.59 16.69
CA ASP A 53 -1.95 -0.39 16.90
C ASP A 53 -2.87 0.83 17.04
N ASN A 54 -2.33 1.87 17.65
CA ASN A 54 -3.05 3.06 18.10
C ASN A 54 -2.29 4.32 17.67
N ASN A 55 -2.94 5.48 17.77
CA ASN A 55 -2.33 6.79 17.57
C ASN A 55 -1.63 6.95 16.20
N ASN A 56 -2.17 6.34 15.16
CA ASN A 56 -1.66 6.48 13.81
C ASN A 56 -1.68 7.96 13.41
N PRO A 57 -0.59 8.51 12.85
CA PRO A 57 -0.66 9.82 12.22
C PRO A 57 -1.74 9.79 11.14
N HIS A 58 -2.60 10.78 11.17
CA HIS A 58 -3.85 10.78 10.44
C HIS A 58 -4.16 12.18 9.90
N TYR A 59 -4.73 12.23 8.69
CA TYR A 59 -5.26 13.44 8.10
C TYR A 59 -6.57 13.14 7.39
N LYS A 60 -7.52 14.07 7.46
CA LYS A 60 -8.83 13.93 6.83
C LYS A 60 -9.02 14.96 5.73
N ILE A 61 -9.43 14.50 4.55
CA ILE A 61 -9.84 15.33 3.42
C ILE A 61 -11.28 14.98 3.08
N ASP A 62 -12.18 15.93 3.24
CA ASP A 62 -13.63 15.72 3.07
C ASP A 62 -14.09 14.50 3.90
N ASN A 63 -14.60 13.47 3.24
CA ASN A 63 -15.03 12.20 3.84
C ASN A 63 -14.02 11.06 3.62
N THR A 64 -12.74 11.39 3.45
CA THR A 64 -11.65 10.42 3.28
C THR A 64 -10.65 10.57 4.40
N ASP A 65 -10.47 9.51 5.19
CA ASP A 65 -9.45 9.45 6.24
C ASP A 65 -8.19 8.81 5.67
N ILE A 66 -7.03 9.37 6.02
CA ILE A 66 -5.73 8.93 5.53
C ILE A 66 -4.84 8.69 6.74
N TYR A 67 -4.27 7.49 6.83
CA TYR A 67 -3.46 7.05 7.97
C TYR A 67 -2.06 6.71 7.53
N LEU A 68 -1.09 6.99 8.39
CA LEU A 68 0.26 6.45 8.31
C LEU A 68 0.38 5.25 9.25
N ASN A 69 1.05 4.22 8.77
CA ASN A 69 1.22 2.97 9.50
C ASN A 69 2.69 2.61 9.62
N ALA A 70 3.09 2.23 10.83
CA ALA A 70 4.42 1.73 11.07
C ALA A 70 4.66 0.37 10.39
N GLU A 71 5.77 0.27 9.69
CA GLU A 71 6.25 -0.92 8.98
C GLU A 71 6.64 -2.08 9.92
N THR A 72 6.80 -1.78 11.20
CA THR A 72 7.13 -2.73 12.27
C THR A 72 5.90 -3.38 12.91
N GLY A 73 4.69 -2.98 12.50
CA GLY A 73 3.42 -3.48 13.04
C GLY A 73 3.33 -3.35 14.56
N GLN A 74 2.91 -4.42 15.23
CA GLN A 74 2.72 -4.46 16.70
C GLN A 74 3.97 -4.10 17.52
N LYS A 75 5.19 -4.20 16.95
CA LYS A 75 6.41 -3.78 17.65
C LYS A 75 6.48 -2.25 17.85
N ASN A 76 5.67 -1.49 17.12
CA ASN A 76 5.46 -0.05 17.33
C ASN A 76 3.96 0.24 17.46
N MET A 77 3.28 -0.43 18.40
CA MET A 77 1.83 -0.34 18.57
C MET A 77 1.29 1.06 18.90
N ASN A 78 2.14 2.01 19.30
CA ASN A 78 1.74 3.39 19.57
C ASN A 78 2.14 4.36 18.44
N ASN A 79 2.63 3.84 17.29
CA ASN A 79 3.08 4.63 16.14
C ASN A 79 4.06 5.75 16.54
N ASN A 80 5.04 5.44 17.38
CA ASN A 80 6.11 6.38 17.72
C ASN A 80 6.93 6.70 16.44
N PRO A 81 7.03 7.98 16.01
CA PRO A 81 7.78 8.37 14.83
C PRO A 81 9.29 8.10 14.95
N ASP A 82 9.86 8.03 16.15
CA ASP A 82 11.28 7.74 16.34
C ASP A 82 11.65 6.28 16.01
N LEU A 83 10.64 5.41 15.92
CA LEU A 83 10.79 3.97 15.71
C LEU A 83 10.32 3.51 14.32
N SER A 84 9.89 4.43 13.45
CA SER A 84 9.25 4.08 12.19
C SER A 84 9.50 5.11 11.09
N ASP A 85 9.75 4.62 9.87
CA ASP A 85 9.80 5.43 8.66
C ASP A 85 8.42 5.62 8.00
N PHE A 86 7.37 5.07 8.63
CA PHE A 86 5.99 4.93 8.16
C PHE A 86 5.90 4.49 6.69
N ASN A 87 6.16 3.20 6.42
CA ASN A 87 6.21 2.69 5.05
C ASN A 87 4.83 2.51 4.39
N GLU A 88 3.75 2.81 5.09
CA GLU A 88 2.40 2.56 4.61
C GLU A 88 1.50 3.79 4.76
N ILE A 89 0.77 4.09 3.71
CA ILE A 89 -0.36 5.02 3.68
C ILE A 89 -1.63 4.19 3.49
N THR A 90 -2.58 4.30 4.41
CA THR A 90 -3.92 3.72 4.24
C THR A 90 -4.94 4.81 3.96
N ILE A 91 -5.70 4.65 2.88
CA ILE A 91 -6.83 5.53 2.52
C ILE A 91 -8.11 4.81 2.87
N HIS A 92 -8.87 5.36 3.81
CA HIS A 92 -10.24 4.97 4.11
C HIS A 92 -11.19 5.90 3.36
N SER A 93 -11.69 5.42 2.24
CA SER A 93 -12.60 6.18 1.38
C SER A 93 -13.98 6.37 2.00
N SER A 94 -14.70 7.38 1.50
CA SER A 94 -16.11 7.62 1.86
C SER A 94 -17.05 6.45 1.51
N SER A 95 -16.59 5.50 0.68
CA SER A 95 -17.33 4.27 0.36
C SER A 95 -17.15 3.15 1.40
N GLY A 96 -16.38 3.40 2.47
CA GLY A 96 -16.04 2.42 3.50
C GLY A 96 -14.92 1.45 3.11
N ARG A 97 -14.27 1.67 1.94
CA ARG A 97 -13.16 0.84 1.48
C ARG A 97 -11.82 1.35 1.99
N TYR A 98 -10.94 0.42 2.32
CA TYR A 98 -9.55 0.66 2.67
C TYR A 98 -8.64 0.31 1.49
N TYR A 99 -7.70 1.20 1.20
CA TYR A 99 -6.64 0.99 0.22
C TYR A 99 -5.30 1.23 0.87
N THR A 100 -4.36 0.30 0.71
CA THR A 100 -3.02 0.42 1.31
C THR A 100 -1.99 0.64 0.23
N ILE A 101 -1.21 1.71 0.38
CA ILE A 101 -0.06 2.02 -0.45
C ILE A 101 1.18 1.80 0.40
N ARG A 102 2.13 1.01 -0.08
CA ARG A 102 3.38 0.71 0.62
C ARG A 102 4.58 1.15 -0.19
N ILE A 103 5.49 1.88 0.43
CA ILE A 103 6.84 2.11 -0.10
C ILE A 103 7.77 0.99 0.39
N VAL A 104 8.68 0.54 -0.49
CA VAL A 104 9.80 -0.32 -0.12
C VAL A 104 11.08 0.45 -0.43
N ARG A 105 11.78 0.93 0.59
CA ARG A 105 12.99 1.74 0.46
C ARG A 105 14.23 0.86 0.27
N VAL A 106 15.31 1.49 -0.18
CA VAL A 106 16.62 0.84 -0.26
C VAL A 106 17.05 0.41 1.16
N GLY A 107 17.34 -0.88 1.31
CA GLY A 107 17.73 -1.49 2.58
C GLY A 107 16.60 -2.00 3.46
N ASP A 108 15.33 -1.82 3.09
CA ASP A 108 14.22 -2.35 3.88
C ASP A 108 14.26 -3.90 3.94
N HIS A 109 14.72 -4.59 2.88
CA HIS A 109 14.89 -6.06 2.94
C HIS A 109 15.96 -6.52 3.92
N ARG A 110 16.84 -5.62 4.36
CA ARG A 110 17.90 -5.91 5.35
C ARG A 110 17.44 -5.67 6.79
N LYS A 111 16.32 -4.97 7.00
CA LYS A 111 15.79 -4.65 8.34
C LYS A 111 15.04 -5.85 8.92
N ARG A 112 15.52 -6.39 10.04
CA ARG A 112 14.96 -7.62 10.67
C ARG A 112 13.55 -7.45 11.25
N ASN A 113 13.11 -6.21 11.44
CA ASN A 113 11.85 -5.85 12.08
C ASN A 113 10.73 -5.53 11.08
N ILE A 114 11.01 -5.54 9.78
CA ILE A 114 10.03 -5.26 8.72
C ILE A 114 9.72 -6.55 7.97
N SER A 115 8.43 -6.79 7.71
CA SER A 115 7.99 -7.85 6.78
C SER A 115 7.59 -7.22 5.46
N ILE A 116 8.21 -7.68 4.37
CA ILE A 116 7.91 -7.21 3.01
C ILE A 116 7.29 -8.39 2.23
N PRO A 117 6.05 -8.25 1.73
CA PRO A 117 5.43 -9.29 0.91
C PRO A 117 6.31 -9.71 -0.27
N GLY A 118 6.36 -11.02 -0.52
CA GLY A 118 7.27 -11.61 -1.51
C GLY A 118 7.08 -11.02 -2.91
N LYS A 119 8.22 -10.74 -3.58
CA LYS A 119 8.38 -10.13 -4.92
C LYS A 119 8.32 -8.59 -5.00
N MET A 120 8.06 -7.89 -3.90
CA MET A 120 8.25 -6.42 -3.88
C MET A 120 9.74 -6.08 -3.89
N LYS A 121 10.16 -5.22 -4.82
CA LYS A 121 11.53 -4.75 -4.98
C LYS A 121 11.76 -3.47 -4.18
N GLU A 122 13.01 -3.23 -3.79
CA GLU A 122 13.39 -1.94 -3.20
C GLU A 122 13.27 -0.80 -4.21
N ASN A 123 13.19 0.41 -3.66
CA ASN A 123 13.04 1.65 -4.41
C ASN A 123 11.76 1.65 -5.28
N ARG A 124 10.65 1.20 -4.71
CA ARG A 124 9.34 1.09 -5.38
C ARG A 124 8.18 1.43 -4.45
N VAL A 125 7.06 1.81 -5.04
CA VAL A 125 5.78 2.04 -4.37
C VAL A 125 4.73 1.08 -4.93
N TYR A 126 3.98 0.44 -4.03
CA TYR A 126 3.01 -0.60 -4.35
C TYR A 126 1.63 -0.22 -3.86
N LEU A 127 0.61 -0.50 -4.66
CA LEU A 127 -0.78 -0.55 -4.21
C LEU A 127 -1.14 -1.98 -3.82
N ILE A 128 -1.64 -2.17 -2.61
CA ILE A 128 -2.03 -3.45 -2.02
C ILE A 128 -3.55 -3.51 -1.90
N ASN A 129 -4.11 -4.68 -2.22
CA ASN A 129 -5.50 -5.05 -1.95
C ASN A 129 -5.53 -6.36 -1.15
N ASP A 130 -5.75 -6.24 0.16
CA ASP A 130 -5.80 -7.41 1.07
C ASP A 130 -6.99 -8.34 0.76
N TYR A 131 -7.99 -7.87 0.03
CA TYR A 131 -9.20 -8.62 -0.32
C TYR A 131 -9.13 -9.30 -1.70
N GLY A 132 -8.04 -9.14 -2.46
CA GLY A 132 -7.87 -9.82 -3.75
C GLY A 132 -6.96 -9.09 -4.74
N SER A 133 -7.17 -9.32 -6.04
CA SER A 133 -6.39 -8.62 -7.08
C SER A 133 -6.69 -7.12 -7.10
N VAL A 134 -5.66 -6.32 -7.38
CA VAL A 134 -5.86 -4.90 -7.72
C VAL A 134 -6.38 -4.79 -9.16
N SER A 135 -7.59 -4.25 -9.32
CA SER A 135 -8.16 -3.96 -10.65
C SER A 135 -7.74 -2.57 -11.16
N ALA A 136 -7.88 -2.33 -12.46
CA ALA A 136 -7.63 -1.00 -13.04
C ALA A 136 -8.54 0.08 -12.42
N ALA A 137 -9.77 -0.26 -12.06
CA ALA A 137 -10.70 0.65 -11.38
C ALA A 137 -10.18 1.02 -9.97
N ILE A 138 -9.72 0.03 -9.20
CA ILE A 138 -9.13 0.28 -7.87
C ILE A 138 -7.89 1.17 -7.99
N LYS A 139 -6.99 0.89 -8.94
CA LYS A 139 -5.82 1.72 -9.20
C LYS A 139 -6.23 3.16 -9.50
N LYS A 140 -7.19 3.36 -10.42
CA LYS A 140 -7.68 4.70 -10.79
C LYS A 140 -8.28 5.45 -9.60
N ASP A 141 -9.10 4.77 -8.79
CA ASP A 141 -9.71 5.38 -7.60
C ASP A 141 -8.64 5.84 -6.61
N VAL A 142 -7.64 5.01 -6.33
CA VAL A 142 -6.53 5.35 -5.43
C VAL A 142 -5.72 6.54 -5.96
N LEU A 143 -5.37 6.55 -7.25
CA LEU A 143 -4.64 7.67 -7.85
C LEU A 143 -5.45 8.97 -7.77
N ASN A 144 -6.77 8.92 -7.92
CA ASN A 144 -7.62 10.10 -7.74
C ASN A 144 -7.60 10.63 -6.29
N TYR A 145 -7.58 9.75 -5.28
CA TYR A 145 -7.42 10.18 -3.89
C TYR A 145 -6.05 10.81 -3.65
N LEU A 146 -4.97 10.22 -4.18
CA LEU A 146 -3.62 10.76 -4.05
C LEU A 146 -3.50 12.16 -4.67
N LEU A 147 -4.08 12.37 -5.86
CA LEU A 147 -4.13 13.69 -6.50
C LEU A 147 -4.84 14.75 -5.62
N LYS A 148 -5.92 14.37 -4.92
CA LYS A 148 -6.61 15.28 -3.99
C LYS A 148 -5.74 15.64 -2.79
N ILE A 149 -4.98 14.68 -2.26
CA ILE A 149 -4.03 14.91 -1.16
C ILE A 149 -2.94 15.86 -1.62
N GLU A 150 -2.38 15.62 -2.79
CA GLU A 150 -1.31 16.44 -3.37
C GLU A 150 -1.75 17.86 -3.67
N ALA A 151 -2.99 18.06 -4.11
CA ALA A 151 -3.55 19.39 -4.28
C ALA A 151 -3.60 20.19 -2.96
N LYS A 152 -3.68 19.52 -1.79
CA LYS A 152 -3.58 20.18 -0.48
C LYS A 152 -2.14 20.50 -0.08
N LEU A 153 -1.16 19.75 -0.56
CA LEU A 153 0.26 20.05 -0.34
C LEU A 153 0.63 21.43 -0.87
N SER A 154 0.09 21.82 -2.03
CA SER A 154 0.43 23.09 -2.69
C SER A 154 -0.20 24.34 -2.05
N VAL A 155 -1.08 24.18 -1.06
CA VAL A 155 -1.81 25.28 -0.41
C VAL A 155 -1.19 25.63 0.96
N HIS A 156 -0.26 24.82 1.45
CA HIS A 156 0.39 24.94 2.76
C HIS A 156 1.91 25.07 2.64
#